data_AF-A0A7Y2NWN5-F1
#
_entry.id   AF-A0A7Y2NWN5-F1
#
_cell.length_a   1.000
_cell.length_b   1.000
_cell.length_c   1.000
_cell.angle_alpha   90.00
_cell.angle_beta   90.00
_cell.angle_gamma   90.00
#
_symmetry.space_group_name_H-M   'P 1'
#
loop_
_entity.id
_entity.type
_entity.pdbx_description
1 polymer ?
#
loop_
_entity_poly.entity_id
_entity_poly.type
_entity_poly.pdbx_seq_one_letter_code
_entity_poly.pdbx_strand_id
1 'polypeptide(L)'
;AAEIIDPRPYAVGSIEQTFEAYPTTGAVLPAMGYGDVQTAELGQTINRSPADLVIIGTPIDLRRIVEIEKPSVRVCYELAERGEPKLEGYLRKAIGR
;
A
#
# COMPACT_ATOMS: atom_id res chain seq x y z
N ALA A 1 -16.44 -1.37 9.48
CA ALA A 1 -16.08 -2.21 8.31
C ALA A 1 -16.13 -3.66 8.75
N ALA A 2 -16.92 -4.50 8.08
CA ALA A 2 -17.18 -5.89 8.50
C ALA A 2 -16.46 -6.93 7.64
N GLU A 3 -16.03 -6.55 6.43
CA GLU A 3 -15.41 -7.46 5.45
C GLU A 3 -14.40 -6.74 4.55
N ILE A 4 -13.54 -7.52 3.90
CA ILE A 4 -12.60 -7.04 2.90
C ILE A 4 -13.27 -7.16 1.53
N ILE A 5 -13.39 -6.03 0.82
CA ILE A 5 -13.92 -6.00 -0.55
C ILE A 5 -12.83 -6.44 -1.52
N ASP A 6 -13.13 -7.43 -2.37
CA ASP A 6 -12.24 -7.83 -3.46
C ASP A 6 -12.21 -6.73 -4.54
N PRO A 7 -11.06 -6.07 -4.78
CA PRO A 7 -10.96 -4.98 -5.74
C PRO A 7 -10.87 -5.47 -7.20
N ARG A 8 -10.63 -6.78 -7.45
CA ARG A 8 -10.40 -7.32 -8.80
C ARG A 8 -11.49 -6.99 -9.83
N PRO A 9 -12.80 -7.09 -9.52
CA PRO A 9 -13.86 -6.74 -10.47
C PRO A 9 -13.89 -5.26 -10.87
N TYR A 10 -13.14 -4.40 -10.17
CA TYR A 10 -13.10 -2.96 -10.35
C TYR A 10 -11.77 -2.45 -10.87
N ALA A 11 -10.79 -3.36 -11.05
CA ALA A 11 -9.47 -3.07 -11.56
C ALA A 11 -9.55 -2.56 -13.00
N VAL A 12 -8.65 -1.63 -13.34
CA VAL A 12 -8.55 -1.07 -14.70
C VAL A 12 -7.11 -1.05 -15.16
N GLY A 13 -6.91 -1.19 -16.47
CA GLY A 13 -5.62 -0.98 -17.11
C GLY A 13 -4.50 -1.83 -16.51
N SER A 14 -3.42 -1.19 -16.08
CA SER A 14 -2.26 -1.89 -15.50
C SER A 14 -2.55 -2.61 -14.18
N ILE A 15 -3.61 -2.22 -13.46
CA ILE A 15 -4.00 -2.89 -12.20
C ILE A 15 -4.64 -4.25 -12.48
N GLU A 16 -5.48 -4.34 -13.52
CA GLU A 16 -6.07 -5.61 -13.97
C GLU A 16 -4.96 -6.58 -14.41
N GLN A 17 -4.03 -6.09 -15.24
CA GLN A 17 -2.84 -6.84 -15.66
C GLN A 17 -1.98 -7.30 -14.47
N THR A 18 -1.90 -6.50 -13.41
CA THR A 18 -1.17 -6.87 -12.19
C THR A 18 -1.85 -8.05 -11.48
N PHE A 19 -3.18 -8.07 -11.40
CA PHE A 19 -3.90 -9.20 -10.83
C PHE A 19 -3.76 -10.48 -11.68
N GLU A 20 -3.72 -10.35 -13.00
CA GLU A 20 -3.45 -11.48 -13.91
C GLU A 20 -2.03 -12.03 -13.71
N ALA A 21 -1.04 -11.15 -13.60
CA ALA A 21 0.36 -11.53 -13.38
C ALA A 21 0.60 -12.14 -11.99
N TYR A 22 -0.16 -11.70 -10.98
CA TYR A 22 -0.02 -12.13 -9.58
C TYR A 22 -1.36 -12.63 -9.02
N PRO A 23 -1.84 -13.81 -9.46
CA PRO A 23 -3.17 -14.32 -9.11
C PRO A 23 -3.35 -14.66 -7.62
N THR A 24 -2.24 -14.81 -6.89
CA THR A 24 -2.22 -15.15 -5.45
C THR A 24 -2.29 -13.93 -4.52
N THR A 25 -2.36 -12.71 -5.06
CA THR A 25 -2.42 -11.46 -4.28
C THR A 25 -3.59 -11.46 -3.28
N GLY A 26 -4.67 -12.17 -3.59
CA GLY A 26 -5.87 -12.22 -2.74
C GLY A 26 -6.73 -10.96 -2.89
N ALA A 27 -7.61 -10.72 -1.92
CA ALA A 27 -8.55 -9.59 -1.92
C ALA A 27 -7.88 -8.28 -1.41
N VAL A 28 -6.67 -7.97 -1.87
CA VAL A 28 -5.98 -6.71 -1.56
C VAL A 28 -5.53 -6.04 -2.85
N LEU A 29 -5.57 -4.71 -2.86
CA LEU A 29 -5.17 -3.92 -4.02
C LEU A 29 -3.65 -3.68 -3.97
N PRO A 30 -2.86 -4.22 -4.92
CA PRO A 30 -1.44 -3.91 -4.98
C PRO A 30 -1.23 -2.43 -5.29
N ALA A 31 -0.43 -1.76 -4.45
CA ALA A 31 -0.08 -0.36 -4.64
C ALA A 31 0.96 -0.23 -5.77
N MET A 32 0.46 -0.19 -7.00
CA MET A 32 1.23 0.14 -8.22
C MET A 32 1.07 1.64 -8.51
N GLY A 33 2.07 2.29 -9.12
CA GLY A 33 1.98 3.74 -9.33
C GLY A 33 3.31 4.40 -9.66
N TYR A 34 4.10 3.81 -10.56
CA TYR A 34 5.42 4.34 -10.93
C TYR A 34 5.37 5.35 -12.09
N GLY A 35 4.17 5.79 -12.47
CA GLY A 35 3.94 6.82 -13.48
C GLY A 35 2.49 7.31 -13.47
N ASP A 36 2.24 8.45 -14.11
CA ASP A 36 0.96 9.17 -14.03
C ASP A 36 -0.25 8.29 -14.39
N VAL A 37 -0.12 7.46 -15.43
CA VAL A 37 -1.18 6.54 -15.86
C VAL A 37 -1.48 5.49 -14.79
N GLN A 38 -0.46 4.83 -14.24
CA GLN A 38 -0.65 3.79 -13.21
C GLN A 38 -1.25 4.39 -11.92
N THR A 39 -0.82 5.60 -11.56
CA THR A 39 -1.34 6.32 -10.39
C THR A 39 -2.83 6.67 -10.58
N ALA A 40 -3.22 7.12 -11.77
CA ALA A 40 -4.62 7.40 -12.10
C ALA A 40 -5.47 6.13 -12.12
N GLU A 41 -4.96 5.04 -12.70
CA GLU A 41 -5.64 3.72 -12.73
C GLU A 41 -5.80 3.12 -11.33
N LEU A 42 -4.80 3.30 -10.45
CA LEU A 42 -4.89 2.91 -9.05
C LEU A 42 -6.03 3.69 -8.35
N GLY A 43 -6.07 5.01 -8.51
CA GLY A 43 -7.14 5.85 -7.96
C GLY A 43 -8.52 5.47 -8.50
N GLN A 44 -8.63 5.24 -9.80
CA GLN A 44 -9.87 4.82 -10.44
C GLN A 44 -10.34 3.46 -9.91
N THR A 45 -9.43 2.49 -9.73
CA THR A 45 -9.75 1.18 -9.15
C THR A 45 -10.27 1.33 -7.72
N ILE A 46 -9.59 2.15 -6.89
CA ILE A 46 -10.03 2.46 -5.53
C ILE A 46 -11.42 3.09 -5.55
N ASN A 47 -11.67 4.08 -6.40
CA ASN A 47 -12.92 4.83 -6.45
C ASN A 47 -14.08 4.04 -7.07
N ARG A 48 -13.82 3.02 -7.89
CA ARG A 48 -14.84 2.08 -8.40
C ARG A 48 -15.22 0.96 -7.41
N SER A 49 -14.30 0.56 -6.54
CA SER A 49 -14.53 -0.52 -5.56
C SER A 49 -15.60 -0.12 -4.53
N PRO A 50 -16.63 -0.91 -4.22
CA PRO A 50 -17.73 -0.53 -3.30
C PRO A 50 -17.30 -0.65 -1.83
N ALA A 51 -16.20 0.02 -1.46
CA ALA A 51 -15.69 0.08 -0.10
C ALA A 51 -16.14 1.38 0.60
N ASP A 52 -16.55 1.27 1.86
CA ASP A 52 -16.89 2.43 2.70
C ASP A 52 -15.65 3.13 3.28
N LEU A 53 -14.53 2.40 3.36
CA LEU A 53 -13.26 2.85 3.95
C LEU A 53 -12.08 2.22 3.21
N VAL A 54 -11.06 3.01 2.90
CA VAL A 54 -9.79 2.55 2.33
C VAL A 54 -8.72 2.51 3.43
N ILE A 55 -8.10 1.34 3.60
CA ILE A 55 -6.97 1.15 4.52
C ILE A 55 -5.68 1.18 3.71
N ILE A 56 -4.85 2.20 3.94
CA ILE A 56 -3.56 2.40 3.28
C ILE A 56 -2.50 1.67 4.10
N GLY A 57 -2.10 0.50 3.61
CA GLY A 57 -1.05 -0.35 4.20
C GLY A 57 0.36 -0.10 3.67
N THR A 58 0.57 0.97 2.88
CA THR A 58 1.87 1.31 2.31
C THR A 58 2.73 2.12 3.28
N PRO A 59 4.08 2.02 3.19
CA PRO A 59 4.97 2.85 4.00
C PRO A 59 4.77 4.35 3.78
N ILE A 60 4.42 4.78 2.57
CA ILE A 60 4.06 6.16 2.25
C ILE A 60 2.56 6.41 2.40
N ASP A 61 2.17 7.66 2.54
CA ASP A 61 0.75 8.04 2.48
C ASP A 61 0.29 8.16 1.02
N LEU A 62 -0.46 7.17 0.52
CA LEU A 62 -0.95 7.16 -0.86
C LEU A 62 -1.81 8.37 -1.20
N ARG A 63 -2.48 9.00 -0.23
CA ARG A 63 -3.30 10.21 -0.46
C ARG A 63 -2.50 11.39 -0.99
N ARG A 64 -1.16 11.33 -0.91
CA ARG A 64 -0.26 12.36 -1.42
C ARG A 64 -0.03 12.26 -2.93
N ILE A 65 -0.34 11.11 -3.53
CA ILE A 65 -0.04 10.82 -4.94
C ILE A 65 -1.25 10.27 -5.70
N VAL A 66 -2.21 9.64 -5.01
CA VAL A 66 -3.46 9.11 -5.59
C VAL A 66 -4.65 9.92 -5.07
N GLU A 67 -5.54 10.30 -5.97
CA GLU A 67 -6.83 10.88 -5.61
C GLU A 67 -7.81 9.79 -5.15
N ILE A 68 -8.12 9.80 -3.85
CA ILE A 68 -9.03 8.84 -3.22
C ILE A 68 -10.23 9.62 -2.67
N GLU A 69 -11.40 9.41 -3.26
CA GLU A 69 -12.64 10.11 -2.90
C GLU A 69 -13.28 9.54 -1.62
N LYS A 70 -12.85 8.34 -1.23
CA LYS A 70 -13.39 7.59 -0.10
C LYS A 70 -12.68 7.95 1.21
N PRO A 71 -13.37 7.86 2.36
CA PRO A 71 -12.73 7.90 3.66
C PRO A 71 -11.54 6.95 3.70
N SER A 72 -10.39 7.45 4.18
CA SER A 72 -9.11 6.75 4.08
C SER A 72 -8.31 6.86 5.37
N VAL A 73 -7.80 5.73 5.85
CA VAL A 73 -6.92 5.65 7.03
C VAL A 73 -5.59 5.03 6.64
N ARG A 74 -4.49 5.60 7.11
CA ARG A 74 -3.15 5.03 6.93
C ARG A 74 -2.74 4.27 8.18
N VAL A 75 -2.27 3.04 7.98
CA VAL A 75 -1.66 2.23 9.04
C VAL A 75 -0.17 2.49 9.03
N CYS A 76 0.38 2.84 10.18
CA CYS A 76 1.81 3.04 10.37
C CYS A 76 2.36 1.93 11.26
N TYR A 77 3.60 1.54 10.97
CA TYR A 77 4.37 0.63 11.80
C TYR A 77 5.80 1.18 11.92
N GLU A 78 6.45 0.83 13.02
CA GLU A 78 7.84 1.19 13.27
C GLU A 78 8.68 -0.07 13.41
N LEU A 79 9.95 0.02 13.03
CA LEU A 79 10.90 -1.07 13.25
C LEU A 79 11.09 -1.28 14.75
N ALA A 80 10.76 -2.48 15.23
CA ALA A 80 11.05 -2.90 16.58
C ALA A 80 12.20 -3.93 16.56
N GLU A 81 13.42 -3.48 16.89
CA GLU A 81 14.57 -4.36 17.00
C GLU A 81 14.41 -5.35 18.15
N ARG A 82 14.67 -6.63 17.89
CA ARG A 82 14.63 -7.69 18.90
C ARG A 82 16.06 -8.13 19.25
N GLY A 83 16.37 -8.19 20.55
CA GLY A 83 17.67 -8.64 21.06
C GLY A 83 18.70 -7.52 21.17
N GLU A 84 19.90 -7.88 21.65
CA GLU A 84 21.05 -6.98 21.81
C GLU A 84 22.32 -7.64 21.24
N PRO A 85 23.28 -6.87 20.71
CA PRO A 85 23.26 -5.40 20.58
C PRO A 85 22.41 -4.94 19.38
N LYS A 86 21.68 -3.84 19.55
CA LYS A 86 20.91 -3.21 18.46
C LYS A 86 21.80 -2.59 17.37
N LEU A 87 21.21 -2.28 16.22
CA LEU A 87 21.83 -1.58 15.09
C LEU A 87 22.52 -0.30 15.54
N GLU A 88 21.91 0.46 16.45
CA GLU A 88 22.54 1.63 17.06
C GLU A 88 23.90 1.29 17.72
N GLY A 89 24.00 0.15 18.42
CA GLY A 89 25.24 -0.31 19.04
C GLY A 89 26.32 -0.64 18.01
N TYR A 90 25.95 -1.29 16.90
CA TYR A 90 26.87 -1.54 15.79
C TYR A 90 27.32 -0.25 15.13
N LEU A 91 26.41 0.71 14.93
CA LEU A 91 26.71 2.01 14.33
C LEU A 91 27.65 2.84 15.23
N ARG A 92 27.42 2.88 16.54
CA ARG A 92 28.33 3.54 17.50
C ARG A 92 29.74 2.94 17.45
N LYS A 93 29.83 1.61 17.43
CA LYS A 93 31.12 0.90 17.33
C LYS A 93 31.84 1.21 16.01
N ALA A 94 31.11 1.28 14.90
CA ALA A 94 31.69 1.50 13.58
C ALA A 94 32.09 2.97 13.33
N ILE A 95 31.32 3.92 13.87
CA ILE A 95 31.45 5.35 13.55
C ILE A 95 32.21 6.12 14.65
N GLY A 96 32.48 5.50 15.81
CA GLY A 96 33.40 6.04 16.81
C GLY A 96 32.89 7.30 17.53
N ARG A 97 31.60 7.32 17.91
CA ARG A 97 31.04 8.27 18.88
C ARG A 97 30.43 7.52 20.06
#